data_AF-I2NG37-F1
#
_entry.id   AF-I2NG37-F1
#
_cell.length_a   1.000
_cell.length_b   1.000
_cell.length_c   1.000
_cell.angle_alpha   90.00
_cell.angle_beta   90.00
_cell.angle_gamma   90.00
#
_symmetry.space_group_name_H-M   'P 1'
#
loop_
_entity.id
_entity.type
_entity.pdbx_description
1 polymer ?
#
loop_
_entity_poly.entity_id
_entity_poly.type
_entity_poly.pdbx_seq_one_letter_code
_entity_poly.pdbx_strand_id
1 'polypeptide(L)'
;MIKRITFTQYRRLKAPLELEFCNHINIISGLNGTCKSSILYLISNAFQAEKSTNTQLVPASELKVINNISAQVNAKIELLTKGDKEYNDPAPGQRGELFKVYYSDGQSIEFRRHNNADNAHSRFRLIPQYSSSQNQSLPTLRTVYLSLARLLPFGEMKNDTPVKGVRKELPEEYNVIFYQLVQHITGIKIIESTPQIIANIKTRTEYLTDTEGIDSNTASVGEDNAIIILKNLVLLRYYYENAPSLHNIDQPASILLIDEMDATLHPAMQLRLLHTLIEYS
;
A
#
# COMPACT_ATOMS: atom_id res chain seq x y z
N MET A 1 13.32 5.90 -7.32
CA MET A 1 12.26 4.92 -7.66
C MET A 1 12.87 3.60 -8.11
N ILE A 2 12.16 2.48 -8.04
CA ILE A 2 12.62 1.20 -8.63
C ILE A 2 12.47 1.28 -10.14
N LYS A 3 13.56 1.04 -10.87
CA LYS A 3 13.59 0.91 -12.33
C LYS A 3 13.42 -0.53 -12.77
N ARG A 4 14.04 -1.47 -12.04
CA ARG A 4 14.07 -2.89 -12.42
C ARG A 4 14.25 -3.81 -11.21
N ILE A 5 13.67 -5.01 -11.28
CA ILE A 5 13.93 -6.10 -10.33
C ILE A 5 14.36 -7.34 -11.11
N THR A 6 15.48 -7.95 -10.73
CA THR A 6 15.95 -9.23 -11.27
C THR A 6 15.82 -10.34 -10.22
N PHE A 7 15.53 -11.56 -10.67
CA PHE A 7 15.29 -12.69 -9.78
C PHE A 7 16.34 -13.76 -9.96
N THR A 8 16.99 -14.15 -8.87
CA THR A 8 17.74 -15.41 -8.81
C THR A 8 16.74 -16.54 -8.55
N GLN A 9 16.09 -16.49 -7.38
CA GLN A 9 14.98 -17.37 -7.04
C GLN A 9 14.19 -16.80 -5.85
N TYR A 10 12.90 -16.52 -6.07
CA TYR A 10 11.93 -16.17 -5.03
C TYR A 10 10.53 -16.66 -5.41
N ARG A 11 10.05 -17.69 -4.70
CA ARG A 11 8.83 -18.45 -5.00
C ARG A 11 8.87 -18.96 -6.45
N ARG A 12 7.91 -18.53 -7.27
CA ARG A 12 7.84 -18.87 -8.71
C ARG A 12 8.62 -17.90 -9.59
N LEU A 13 9.14 -16.80 -9.03
CA LEU A 13 9.94 -15.80 -9.74
C LEU A 13 11.39 -16.27 -9.74
N LYS A 14 11.93 -16.63 -10.91
CA LYS A 14 13.27 -17.21 -11.05
C LYS A 14 13.96 -16.65 -12.28
N ALA A 15 15.30 -16.72 -12.28
CA ALA A 15 16.08 -16.36 -13.47
C ALA A 15 15.60 -17.14 -14.71
N PRO A 16 15.58 -16.52 -15.90
CA PRO A 16 16.09 -15.18 -16.23
C PRO A 16 15.02 -14.08 -16.14
N LEU A 17 13.99 -14.21 -15.29
CA LEU A 17 12.93 -13.19 -15.18
C LEU A 17 13.48 -11.85 -14.68
N GLU A 18 13.14 -10.79 -15.41
CA GLU A 18 13.35 -9.40 -15.02
C GLU A 18 12.03 -8.64 -15.14
N LEU A 19 11.79 -7.70 -14.23
CA LEU A 19 10.63 -6.82 -14.24
C LEU A 19 11.12 -5.37 -14.32
N GLU A 20 10.70 -4.65 -15.35
CA GLU A 20 10.96 -3.21 -15.50
C GLU A 20 9.72 -2.40 -15.08
N PHE A 21 9.96 -1.22 -14.52
CA PHE A 21 8.92 -0.34 -13.99
C PHE A 21 9.07 1.06 -14.56
N CYS A 22 7.93 1.69 -14.87
CA CYS A 22 7.85 3.10 -15.27
C CYS A 22 7.47 3.99 -14.08
N ASN A 23 7.68 5.31 -14.20
CA ASN A 23 7.41 6.26 -13.12
C ASN A 23 5.92 6.54 -12.84
N HIS A 24 5.04 6.09 -13.73
CA HIS A 24 3.59 6.30 -13.65
C HIS A 24 2.89 5.01 -13.18
N ILE A 25 1.83 4.61 -13.88
CA ILE A 25 1.06 3.40 -13.57
C ILE A 25 1.74 2.15 -14.12
N ASN A 26 1.92 1.16 -13.24
CA ASN A 26 2.37 -0.18 -13.60
C ASN A 26 1.23 -1.17 -13.31
N ILE A 27 0.73 -1.84 -14.34
CA ILE A 27 -0.36 -2.84 -14.20
C ILE A 27 0.25 -4.24 -14.28
N ILE A 28 0.06 -5.04 -13.24
CA ILE A 28 0.52 -6.43 -13.17
C ILE A 28 -0.70 -7.36 -13.29
N SER A 29 -0.88 -7.99 -14.45
CA SER A 29 -1.96 -8.93 -14.71
C SER A 29 -1.45 -10.37 -14.84
N GLY A 30 -2.36 -11.34 -14.76
CA GLY A 30 -2.05 -12.77 -14.93
C GLY A 30 -2.93 -13.67 -14.07
N LEU A 31 -2.80 -14.97 -14.26
CA LEU A 31 -3.60 -15.98 -13.54
C LEU A 31 -3.38 -15.95 -12.02
N ASN A 32 -4.26 -16.60 -11.26
CA ASN A 32 -4.09 -16.76 -9.83
C ASN A 32 -2.85 -17.60 -9.51
N GLY A 33 -2.16 -17.26 -8.42
CA GLY A 33 -0.95 -17.98 -7.98
C GLY A 33 0.33 -17.68 -8.79
N THR A 34 0.37 -16.62 -9.60
CA THR A 34 1.56 -16.18 -10.37
C THR A 34 2.44 -15.16 -9.64
N CYS A 35 2.33 -15.06 -8.31
CA CYS A 35 3.15 -14.18 -7.46
C CYS A 35 2.93 -12.66 -7.62
N LYS A 36 1.82 -12.19 -8.24
CA LYS A 36 1.49 -10.75 -8.37
C LYS A 36 1.56 -9.99 -7.03
N SER A 37 0.84 -10.45 -6.01
CA SER A 37 0.87 -9.86 -4.66
C SER A 37 2.26 -9.98 -4.00
N SER A 38 3.03 -11.01 -4.36
CA SER A 38 4.41 -11.14 -3.91
C SER A 38 5.30 -10.05 -4.52
N ILE A 39 5.12 -9.69 -5.79
CA ILE A 39 5.84 -8.59 -6.44
C ILE A 39 5.52 -7.26 -5.74
N LEU A 40 4.25 -6.97 -5.45
CA LEU A 40 3.86 -5.77 -4.69
C LEU A 40 4.54 -5.73 -3.31
N TYR A 41 4.60 -6.87 -2.62
CA TYR A 41 5.32 -6.99 -1.35
C TYR A 41 6.83 -6.71 -1.48
N LEU A 42 7.48 -7.20 -2.55
CA LEU A 42 8.90 -6.91 -2.81
C LEU A 42 9.15 -5.43 -3.06
N ILE A 43 8.30 -4.79 -3.86
CA ILE A 43 8.36 -3.34 -4.12
C ILE A 43 8.22 -2.57 -2.81
N SER A 44 7.27 -2.95 -1.95
CA SER A 44 7.09 -2.29 -0.66
C SER A 44 8.30 -2.45 0.27
N ASN A 45 8.95 -3.60 0.28
CA ASN A 45 10.15 -3.85 1.09
C ASN A 45 11.42 -3.18 0.54
N ALA A 46 11.39 -2.73 -0.70
CA ALA A 46 12.51 -2.04 -1.34
C ALA A 46 12.64 -0.57 -0.92
N PHE A 47 11.78 -0.11 -0.01
CA PHE A 47 11.81 1.24 0.53
C PHE A 47 11.75 1.21 2.06
N GLN A 48 12.33 2.24 2.69
CA GLN A 48 12.13 2.47 4.12
C GLN A 48 11.14 3.60 4.36
N ALA A 49 10.45 3.54 5.51
CA ALA A 49 9.57 4.61 5.95
C ALA A 49 10.37 5.87 6.32
N GLU A 50 9.79 7.01 6.01
CA GLU A 50 10.29 8.31 6.43
C GLU A 50 10.27 8.45 7.95
N LYS A 51 11.35 9.00 8.51
CA LYS A 51 11.49 9.26 9.95
C LYS A 51 11.25 10.73 10.23
N SER A 52 10.72 11.04 11.41
CA SER A 52 10.48 12.43 11.85
C SER A 52 11.74 13.30 11.87
N THR A 53 12.92 12.69 11.99
CA THR A 53 14.22 13.39 12.01
C THR A 53 14.73 13.77 10.62
N ASN A 54 14.15 13.23 9.55
CA ASN A 54 14.58 13.48 8.17
C ASN A 54 13.36 13.53 7.24
N THR A 55 12.33 14.25 7.67
CA THR A 55 11.12 14.38 6.87
C THR A 55 11.23 15.55 5.89
N GLN A 56 10.68 15.35 4.70
CA GLN A 56 10.55 16.37 3.66
C GLN A 56 9.28 17.23 3.84
N LEU A 57 8.47 16.93 4.86
CA LEU A 57 7.20 17.61 5.12
C LEU A 57 7.40 18.98 5.76
N VAL A 58 6.60 19.95 5.31
CA VAL A 58 6.56 21.31 5.82
C VAL A 58 5.09 21.67 6.12
N PRO A 59 4.68 21.76 7.40
CA PRO A 59 5.48 21.50 8.60
C PRO A 59 5.70 20.01 8.88
N ALA A 60 6.83 19.67 9.54
CA ALA A 60 7.18 18.30 9.91
C ALA A 60 6.14 17.62 10.84
N SER A 61 5.26 18.39 11.48
CA SER A 61 4.15 17.88 12.30
C SER A 61 3.17 17.01 11.52
N GLU A 62 3.01 17.24 10.21
CA GLU A 62 2.05 16.53 9.38
C GLU A 62 2.38 15.06 9.23
N LEU A 63 3.66 14.67 9.40
CA LEU A 63 4.07 13.28 9.40
C LEU A 63 3.28 12.44 10.42
N LYS A 64 2.92 13.02 11.58
CA LYS A 64 2.12 12.33 12.60
C LYS A 64 0.70 12.06 12.11
N VAL A 65 0.07 13.03 11.45
CA VAL A 65 -1.27 12.90 10.85
C VAL A 65 -1.24 11.79 9.80
N ILE A 66 -0.29 11.89 8.89
CA ILE A 66 -0.09 10.99 7.77
C ILE A 66 0.17 9.55 8.22
N ASN A 67 1.05 9.36 9.23
CA ASN A 67 1.33 8.04 9.80
C ASN A 67 0.12 7.45 10.54
N ASN A 68 -0.67 8.27 11.24
CA ASN A 68 -1.86 7.79 11.93
C ASN A 68 -2.90 7.24 10.94
N ILE A 69 -3.12 7.95 9.84
CA ILE A 69 -4.07 7.54 8.79
C ILE A 69 -3.55 6.27 8.09
N SER A 70 -2.27 6.22 7.71
CA SER A 70 -1.72 5.08 6.94
C SER A 70 -1.37 3.83 7.76
N ALA A 71 -1.27 3.93 9.08
CA ALA A 71 -0.74 2.83 9.90
C ALA A 71 -1.54 1.52 9.78
N GLN A 72 -2.80 1.55 9.32
CA GLN A 72 -3.60 0.33 9.17
C GLN A 72 -3.44 -0.37 7.81
N VAL A 73 -3.20 0.39 6.74
CA VAL A 73 -2.96 -0.18 5.41
C VAL A 73 -1.59 -0.86 5.36
N ASN A 74 -0.57 -0.24 5.99
CA ASN A 74 0.80 -0.78 5.97
C ASN A 74 1.07 -1.89 6.99
N ALA A 75 0.22 -2.06 8.03
CA ALA A 75 0.40 -3.07 9.08
C ALA A 75 0.38 -4.53 8.56
N LYS A 76 -0.04 -4.78 7.32
CA LYS A 76 -0.23 -6.13 6.76
C LYS A 76 0.80 -6.57 5.72
N ILE A 77 1.75 -5.71 5.36
CA ILE A 77 2.94 -6.10 4.60
C ILE A 77 3.65 -7.26 5.34
N GLU A 78 3.77 -7.16 6.67
CA GLU A 78 4.38 -8.19 7.52
C GLU A 78 3.56 -9.50 7.65
N LEU A 79 2.28 -9.51 7.27
CA LEU A 79 1.42 -10.69 7.35
C LEU A 79 1.52 -11.57 6.09
N LEU A 80 1.87 -11.01 4.93
CA LEU A 80 2.02 -11.77 3.67
C LEU A 80 3.22 -12.74 3.68
N THR A 81 4.14 -12.56 4.63
CA THR A 81 5.25 -13.47 4.93
C THR A 81 5.02 -14.37 6.12
N LYS A 82 3.80 -14.40 6.68
CA LYS A 82 3.43 -15.51 7.56
C LYS A 82 3.44 -16.77 6.72
N GLY A 83 4.52 -17.54 6.85
CA GLY A 83 4.49 -18.95 6.54
C GLY A 83 3.36 -19.61 7.33
N ASP A 84 2.83 -20.69 6.79
CA ASP A 84 1.89 -21.56 7.48
C ASP A 84 2.51 -22.10 8.78
N LYS A 85 1.79 -22.99 9.48
CA LYS A 85 2.29 -23.69 10.68
C LYS A 85 3.66 -24.37 10.44
N GLU A 86 4.06 -24.57 9.19
CA GLU A 86 5.36 -25.10 8.76
C GLU A 86 6.20 -24.04 8.04
N TYR A 87 7.52 -24.11 8.22
CA TYR A 87 8.46 -23.25 7.51
C TYR A 87 8.42 -23.53 6.01
N ASN A 88 7.99 -22.53 5.24
CA ASN A 88 8.00 -22.58 3.78
C ASN A 88 9.17 -21.75 3.24
N ASP A 89 10.23 -22.44 2.83
CA ASP A 89 11.40 -21.83 2.22
C ASP A 89 10.98 -21.16 0.89
N PRO A 90 11.08 -19.81 0.76
CA PRO A 90 10.68 -19.11 -0.45
C PRO A 90 11.60 -19.41 -1.64
N ALA A 91 12.76 -20.01 -1.43
CA ALA A 91 13.73 -20.30 -2.47
C ALA A 91 14.55 -21.56 -2.10
N PRO A 92 13.96 -22.76 -2.16
CA PRO A 92 14.62 -24.00 -1.75
C PRO A 92 15.94 -24.20 -2.49
N GLY A 93 17.02 -24.47 -1.73
CA GLY A 93 18.37 -24.66 -2.28
C GLY A 93 19.13 -23.38 -2.64
N GLN A 94 18.48 -22.20 -2.64
CA GLN A 94 19.13 -20.93 -2.91
C GLN A 94 19.72 -20.33 -1.62
N ARG A 95 21.02 -20.04 -1.63
CA ARG A 95 21.71 -19.34 -0.55
C ARG A 95 22.08 -17.91 -0.99
N GLY A 96 21.99 -16.95 -0.07
CA GLY A 96 22.37 -15.57 -0.33
C GLY A 96 21.26 -14.79 -1.06
N GLU A 97 21.63 -14.15 -2.17
CA GLU A 97 20.74 -13.31 -2.97
C GLU A 97 19.56 -14.10 -3.54
N LEU A 98 18.35 -13.58 -3.33
CA LEU A 98 17.11 -14.09 -3.91
C LEU A 98 16.65 -13.24 -5.09
N PHE A 99 16.81 -11.92 -4.98
CA PHE A 99 16.50 -10.93 -6.01
C PHE A 99 17.31 -9.66 -5.76
N LYS A 100 17.40 -8.81 -6.80
CA LYS A 100 18.09 -7.52 -6.76
C LYS A 100 17.22 -6.42 -7.34
N VAL A 101 17.22 -5.27 -6.67
CA VAL A 101 16.46 -4.09 -7.04
C VAL A 101 17.42 -3.05 -7.58
N TYR A 102 17.10 -2.47 -8.73
CA TYR A 102 17.82 -1.38 -9.37
C TYR A 102 16.97 -0.12 -9.29
N TYR A 103 17.55 0.96 -8.78
CA TYR A 103 16.88 2.24 -8.61
C TYR A 103 17.28 3.24 -9.70
N SER A 104 16.45 4.25 -9.92
CA SER A 104 16.64 5.27 -10.96
C SER A 104 17.91 6.13 -10.76
N ASP A 105 18.41 6.23 -9.53
CA ASP A 105 19.64 6.95 -9.18
C ASP A 105 20.93 6.13 -9.42
N GLY A 106 20.79 4.92 -9.99
CA GLY A 106 21.90 4.00 -10.25
C GLY A 106 22.26 3.10 -9.06
N GLN A 107 21.65 3.30 -7.89
CA GLN A 107 21.82 2.38 -6.76
C GLN A 107 21.25 1.00 -7.12
N SER A 108 21.86 -0.06 -6.61
CA SER A 108 21.27 -1.40 -6.61
C SER A 108 21.43 -2.07 -5.27
N ILE A 109 20.38 -2.77 -4.82
CA ILE A 109 20.35 -3.46 -3.52
C ILE A 109 19.92 -4.90 -3.73
N GLU A 110 20.75 -5.81 -3.23
CA GLU A 110 20.46 -7.25 -3.18
C GLU A 110 19.63 -7.58 -1.95
N PHE A 111 18.72 -8.54 -2.07
CA PHE A 111 17.89 -9.00 -0.97
C PHE A 111 18.09 -10.48 -0.73
N ARG A 112 18.19 -10.83 0.55
CA ARG A 112 18.34 -12.20 1.01
C ARG A 112 17.31 -12.56 2.06
N ARG A 113 17.16 -13.86 2.28
CA ARG A 113 16.40 -14.36 3.42
C ARG A 113 17.19 -14.22 4.73
N HIS A 114 16.50 -13.82 5.78
CA HIS A 114 16.93 -13.94 7.16
C HIS A 114 15.91 -14.77 7.95
N ASN A 115 16.38 -15.80 8.65
CA ASN A 115 15.57 -16.67 9.49
C ASN A 115 15.83 -16.33 10.96
N ASN A 116 14.77 -16.17 11.76
CA ASN A 116 14.93 -16.08 13.20
C ASN A 116 15.20 -17.47 13.78
N ALA A 117 16.26 -17.60 14.58
CA ALA A 117 16.72 -18.89 15.11
C ALA A 117 15.82 -19.48 16.22
N ASP A 118 15.03 -18.65 16.91
CA ASP A 118 14.41 -19.02 18.20
C ASP A 118 12.97 -19.55 18.15
N ASN A 119 12.39 -19.79 16.97
CA ASN A 119 11.01 -20.31 16.88
C ASN A 119 10.94 -21.57 16.02
N ALA A 120 10.36 -22.64 16.59
CA ALA A 120 10.01 -23.88 15.90
C ALA A 120 9.07 -23.69 14.69
N HIS A 121 8.47 -22.50 14.56
CA HIS A 121 7.71 -22.01 13.40
C HIS A 121 8.47 -20.87 12.72
N SER A 122 9.70 -21.12 12.25
CA SER A 122 10.64 -20.06 11.86
C SER A 122 10.07 -19.20 10.74
N ARG A 123 9.77 -17.93 11.00
CA ARG A 123 9.38 -16.96 9.97
C ARG A 123 10.64 -16.49 9.26
N PHE A 124 10.54 -16.30 7.94
CA PHE A 124 11.58 -15.65 7.18
C PHE A 124 11.25 -14.18 6.95
N ARG A 125 12.27 -13.33 6.98
CA ARG A 125 12.20 -11.94 6.55
C ARG A 125 13.11 -11.74 5.35
N LEU A 126 12.66 -10.94 4.39
CA LEU A 126 13.54 -10.43 3.35
C LEU A 126 14.26 -9.21 3.88
N ILE A 127 15.60 -9.25 3.87
CA ILE A 127 16.43 -8.14 4.31
C ILE A 127 17.40 -7.74 3.21
N PRO A 128 17.75 -6.44 3.12
CA PRO A 128 18.84 -6.00 2.27
C PRO A 128 20.16 -6.70 2.64
N GLN A 129 20.95 -7.00 1.63
CA GLN A 129 22.33 -7.44 1.76
C GLN A 129 23.23 -6.27 1.34
N TYR A 130 23.67 -5.49 2.32
CA TYR A 130 24.57 -4.37 2.08
C TYR A 130 26.00 -4.86 1.89
N SER A 131 26.71 -4.29 0.93
CA SER A 131 28.16 -4.49 0.83
C SER A 131 28.85 -3.79 1.99
N SER A 132 29.84 -4.42 2.62
CA SER A 132 30.64 -3.81 3.69
C SER A 132 31.45 -2.59 3.22
N SER A 133 31.64 -2.44 1.90
CA SER A 133 32.42 -1.38 1.27
C SER A 133 31.62 -0.10 0.94
N GLN A 134 30.29 -0.10 1.13
CA GLN A 134 29.45 1.05 0.79
C GLN A 134 28.46 1.36 1.90
N ASN A 135 28.30 2.65 2.24
CA ASN A 135 27.21 3.13 3.10
C ASN A 135 25.89 3.09 2.33
N GLN A 136 25.33 1.89 2.19
CA GLN A 136 24.03 1.67 1.55
C GLN A 136 22.92 1.68 2.60
N SER A 137 21.82 2.31 2.26
CA SER A 137 20.55 2.17 2.96
C SER A 137 19.44 2.09 1.93
N LEU A 138 18.27 1.56 2.33
CA LEU A 138 17.09 1.59 1.48
C LEU A 138 16.71 3.05 1.18
N PRO A 139 16.31 3.39 -0.06
CA PRO A 139 15.75 4.69 -0.33
C PRO A 139 14.48 4.93 0.51
N THR A 140 14.30 6.18 0.95
CA THR A 140 13.07 6.60 1.61
C THR A 140 12.03 6.89 0.53
N LEU A 141 10.90 6.19 0.56
CA LEU A 141 9.74 6.49 -0.29
C LEU A 141 8.46 6.21 0.48
N ARG A 142 7.52 7.16 0.43
CA ARG A 142 6.23 6.99 1.07
C ARG A 142 5.44 5.90 0.36
N THR A 143 5.30 4.74 1.01
CA THR A 143 4.59 3.59 0.43
C THR A 143 3.26 3.35 1.15
N VAL A 144 2.18 3.18 0.39
CA VAL A 144 0.88 2.72 0.88
C VAL A 144 0.54 1.41 0.18
N TYR A 145 0.35 0.33 0.94
CA TYR A 145 -0.04 -0.97 0.41
C TYR A 145 -1.47 -1.35 0.79
N LEU A 146 -2.33 -1.49 -0.21
CA LEU A 146 -3.73 -1.89 -0.08
C LEU A 146 -3.89 -3.38 -0.36
N SER A 147 -3.78 -4.19 0.69
CA SER A 147 -4.04 -5.65 0.63
C SER A 147 -5.54 -5.97 0.42
N LEU A 148 -5.85 -7.24 0.15
CA LEU A 148 -7.22 -7.76 0.08
C LEU A 148 -8.03 -7.60 1.38
N ALA A 149 -7.38 -7.37 2.52
CA ALA A 149 -8.11 -7.15 3.78
C ALA A 149 -9.06 -5.94 3.75
N ARG A 150 -8.90 -5.03 2.77
CA ARG A 150 -9.83 -3.92 2.54
C ARG A 150 -11.22 -4.39 2.07
N LEU A 151 -11.31 -5.54 1.42
CA LEU A 151 -12.54 -6.10 0.87
C LEU A 151 -13.39 -6.84 1.91
N LEU A 152 -12.91 -6.97 3.15
CA LEU A 152 -13.70 -7.61 4.21
C LEU A 152 -15.01 -6.81 4.42
N PRO A 153 -16.17 -7.44 4.17
CA PRO A 153 -17.46 -6.79 4.30
C PRO A 153 -17.78 -6.56 5.78
N PHE A 154 -18.35 -5.39 6.08
CA PHE A 154 -18.68 -5.03 7.46
C PHE A 154 -19.78 -5.92 8.03
N GLY A 155 -20.83 -6.22 7.26
CA GLY A 155 -21.97 -7.02 7.72
C GLY A 155 -21.64 -8.47 8.12
N GLU A 156 -20.46 -9.00 7.73
CA GLU A 156 -20.02 -10.34 8.11
C GLU A 156 -19.13 -10.36 9.36
N MET A 157 -18.81 -9.19 9.91
CA MET A 157 -18.03 -9.06 11.15
C MET A 157 -18.94 -9.33 12.36
N LYS A 158 -18.46 -10.11 13.33
CA LYS A 158 -19.26 -10.49 14.52
C LYS A 158 -19.72 -9.25 15.29
N ASN A 159 -20.97 -9.24 15.77
CA ASN A 159 -21.61 -8.12 16.47
C ASN A 159 -20.85 -7.60 17.70
N ASP A 160 -20.04 -8.43 18.36
CA ASP A 160 -19.23 -8.03 19.54
C ASP A 160 -17.87 -7.42 19.17
N THR A 161 -17.70 -7.01 17.91
CA THR A 161 -16.43 -6.43 17.47
C THR A 161 -16.27 -5.02 18.05
N PRO A 162 -15.21 -4.75 18.85
CA PRO A 162 -15.02 -3.43 19.42
C PRO A 162 -14.76 -2.40 18.32
N VAL A 163 -15.65 -1.41 18.24
CA VAL A 163 -15.48 -0.18 17.46
C VAL A 163 -14.79 0.83 18.37
N LYS A 164 -13.60 1.30 17.99
CA LYS A 164 -12.91 2.38 18.71
C LYS A 164 -12.99 3.68 17.91
N GLY A 165 -13.33 4.77 18.60
CA GLY A 165 -13.35 6.14 18.08
C GLY A 165 -11.96 6.70 17.71
N VAL A 166 -12.02 7.86 17.06
CA VAL A 166 -11.24 8.33 15.89
C VAL A 166 -9.72 8.50 16.04
N ARG A 167 -8.98 8.02 15.02
CA ARG A 167 -7.63 8.51 14.64
C ARG A 167 -7.79 9.78 13.81
N LYS A 168 -6.84 10.72 13.90
CA LYS A 168 -6.85 11.99 13.15
C LYS A 168 -7.35 11.83 11.70
N GLU A 169 -8.25 12.71 11.29
CA GLU A 169 -8.76 12.82 9.92
C GLU A 169 -7.82 13.60 9.00
N LEU A 170 -8.11 13.55 7.70
CA LEU A 170 -7.53 14.50 6.75
C LEU A 170 -8.01 15.91 7.08
N PRO A 171 -7.23 16.96 6.77
CA PRO A 171 -7.72 18.33 6.86
C PRO A 171 -8.95 18.54 5.97
N GLU A 172 -9.80 19.49 6.35
CA GLU A 172 -11.13 19.69 5.73
C GLU A 172 -11.07 19.90 4.21
N GLU A 173 -10.11 20.68 3.73
CA GLU A 173 -9.90 20.91 2.29
C GLU A 173 -9.65 19.60 1.51
N TYR A 174 -8.97 18.62 2.10
CA TYR A 174 -8.74 17.31 1.50
C TYR A 174 -9.95 16.38 1.66
N ASN A 175 -10.77 16.55 2.70
CA ASN A 175 -12.06 15.85 2.81
C ASN A 175 -13.01 16.27 1.68
N VAL A 176 -13.04 17.56 1.31
CA VAL A 176 -13.82 18.03 0.16
C VAL A 176 -13.38 17.36 -1.14
N ILE A 177 -12.06 17.32 -1.41
CA ILE A 177 -11.50 16.62 -2.59
C ILE A 177 -11.89 15.14 -2.56
N PHE A 178 -11.77 14.51 -1.40
CA PHE A 178 -12.15 13.11 -1.23
C PHE A 178 -13.63 12.86 -1.54
N TYR A 179 -14.56 13.69 -1.03
CA TYR A 179 -15.99 13.53 -1.32
C TYR A 179 -16.33 13.73 -2.80
N GLN A 180 -15.68 14.70 -3.46
CA GLN A 180 -15.83 14.92 -4.90
C GLN A 180 -15.38 13.69 -5.71
N LEU A 181 -14.24 13.09 -5.34
CA LEU A 181 -13.77 11.87 -5.99
C LEU A 181 -14.71 10.69 -5.74
N VAL A 182 -15.22 10.52 -4.51
CA VAL A 182 -16.19 9.46 -4.22
C VAL A 182 -17.43 9.64 -5.09
N GLN A 183 -18.00 10.84 -5.16
CA GLN A 183 -19.15 11.10 -6.01
C GLN A 183 -18.85 10.84 -7.49
N HIS A 184 -17.66 11.20 -7.97
CA HIS A 184 -17.26 10.93 -9.36
C HIS A 184 -17.17 9.42 -9.67
N ILE A 185 -16.58 8.64 -8.75
CA ILE A 185 -16.32 7.21 -8.96
C ILE A 185 -17.54 6.34 -8.67
N THR A 186 -18.28 6.61 -7.60
CA THR A 186 -19.39 5.76 -7.12
C THR A 186 -20.75 6.32 -7.45
N GLY A 187 -20.88 7.65 -7.62
CA GLY A 187 -22.15 8.36 -7.67
C GLY A 187 -22.70 8.75 -6.29
N ILE A 188 -22.10 8.27 -5.20
CA ILE A 188 -22.51 8.56 -3.83
C ILE A 188 -21.99 9.94 -3.44
N LYS A 189 -22.88 10.83 -3.03
CA LYS A 189 -22.51 12.14 -2.51
C LYS A 189 -22.45 12.10 -0.98
N ILE A 190 -21.23 12.09 -0.46
CA ILE A 190 -20.98 12.13 0.98
C ILE A 190 -21.17 13.56 1.51
N ILE A 191 -21.88 13.71 2.62
CA ILE A 191 -22.05 14.98 3.35
C ILE A 191 -21.03 15.06 4.48
N GLU A 192 -20.90 13.98 5.24
CA GLU A 192 -20.05 13.88 6.42
C GLU A 192 -19.43 12.50 6.45
N SER A 193 -18.19 12.40 6.94
CA SER A 193 -17.55 11.12 7.17
C SER A 193 -16.66 11.14 8.40
N THR A 194 -16.58 10.01 9.09
CA THR A 194 -15.66 9.80 10.21
C THR A 194 -14.96 8.44 10.09
N PRO A 195 -13.68 8.33 10.49
CA PRO A 195 -12.97 7.07 10.41
C PRO A 195 -13.26 6.21 11.64
N GLN A 196 -13.72 4.99 11.41
CA GLN A 196 -13.95 3.99 12.44
C GLN A 196 -12.92 2.86 12.37
N ILE A 197 -12.31 2.52 13.49
CA ILE A 197 -11.41 1.35 13.58
C ILE A 197 -12.22 0.12 13.95
N ILE A 198 -12.14 -0.91 13.10
CA ILE A 198 -12.84 -2.17 13.29
C ILE A 198 -11.83 -3.26 13.66
N ALA A 199 -11.95 -3.82 14.87
CA ALA A 199 -11.21 -5.00 15.34
C ALA A 199 -9.67 -4.93 15.28
N ASN A 200 -9.06 -3.75 15.09
CA ASN A 200 -7.66 -3.60 14.65
C ASN A 200 -7.36 -4.31 13.30
N ILE A 201 -8.38 -4.64 12.51
CA ILE A 201 -8.29 -5.36 11.23
C ILE A 201 -8.37 -4.39 10.04
N LYS A 202 -9.28 -3.42 10.08
CA LYS A 202 -9.59 -2.46 8.99
C LYS A 202 -10.07 -1.12 9.58
N THR A 203 -9.69 0.00 8.96
CA THR A 203 -10.39 1.28 9.15
C THR A 203 -11.49 1.36 8.09
N ARG A 204 -12.71 1.65 8.51
CA ARG A 204 -13.81 2.00 7.61
C ARG A 204 -14.04 3.51 7.69
N THR A 205 -14.42 4.09 6.56
CA THR A 205 -15.00 5.43 6.55
C THR A 205 -16.49 5.26 6.79
N GLU A 206 -16.96 5.58 7.99
CA GLU A 206 -18.39 5.79 8.22
C GLU A 206 -18.77 7.11 7.54
N TYR A 207 -19.91 7.15 6.87
CA TYR A 207 -20.35 8.35 6.18
C TYR A 207 -21.86 8.41 6.05
N LEU A 208 -22.36 9.65 5.97
CA LEU A 208 -23.74 10.01 5.65
C LEU A 208 -23.79 10.56 4.22
N THR A 209 -24.91 10.32 3.55
CA THR A 209 -25.14 10.82 2.18
C THR A 209 -26.30 11.81 2.15
N ASP A 210 -26.47 12.50 1.03
CA ASP A 210 -27.63 13.36 0.80
C ASP A 210 -28.91 12.61 0.43
N THR A 211 -28.87 11.28 0.41
CA THR A 211 -30.01 10.42 0.12
C THR A 211 -30.47 9.71 1.38
N GLU A 212 -31.74 9.89 1.74
CA GLU A 212 -32.34 9.26 2.92
C GLU A 212 -32.26 7.74 2.82
N GLY A 213 -31.81 7.09 3.90
CA GLY A 213 -31.63 5.64 3.96
C GLY A 213 -30.38 5.11 3.24
N ILE A 214 -29.57 5.97 2.61
CA ILE A 214 -28.26 5.58 2.06
C ILE A 214 -27.15 6.12 2.96
N ASP A 215 -26.41 5.21 3.56
CA ASP A 215 -25.25 5.48 4.40
C ASP A 215 -24.15 4.44 4.14
N SER A 216 -23.04 4.55 4.87
CA SER A 216 -21.98 3.56 4.78
C SER A 216 -22.45 2.10 4.99
N ASN A 217 -23.50 1.83 5.79
CA ASN A 217 -24.02 0.49 6.08
C ASN A 217 -24.80 -0.12 4.92
N THR A 218 -25.33 0.72 4.04
CA THR A 218 -25.97 0.28 2.79
C THR A 218 -25.00 0.12 1.61
N ALA A 219 -23.75 0.51 1.78
CA ALA A 219 -22.75 0.48 0.71
C ALA A 219 -22.35 -0.95 0.33
N SER A 220 -22.16 -1.17 -0.97
CA SER A 220 -21.60 -2.41 -1.49
C SER A 220 -20.11 -2.54 -1.20
N VAL A 221 -19.59 -3.77 -1.24
CA VAL A 221 -18.14 -4.03 -1.10
C VAL A 221 -17.34 -3.33 -2.19
N GLY A 222 -17.92 -3.09 -3.38
CA GLY A 222 -17.29 -2.33 -4.46
C GLY A 222 -17.12 -0.85 -4.12
N GLU A 223 -18.16 -0.22 -3.58
CA GLU A 223 -18.11 1.19 -3.15
C GLU A 223 -17.16 1.37 -1.98
N ASP A 224 -17.23 0.51 -0.97
CA ASP A 224 -16.29 0.50 0.16
C ASP A 224 -14.83 0.35 -0.32
N ASN A 225 -14.57 -0.54 -1.27
CA ASN A 225 -13.25 -0.72 -1.87
C ASN A 225 -12.76 0.59 -2.54
N ALA A 226 -13.60 1.20 -3.38
CA ALA A 226 -13.28 2.45 -4.05
C ALA A 226 -12.99 3.58 -3.05
N ILE A 227 -13.83 3.74 -2.02
CA ILE A 227 -13.68 4.76 -0.97
C ILE A 227 -12.33 4.60 -0.24
N ILE A 228 -11.92 3.37 0.08
CA ILE A 228 -10.61 3.11 0.73
C ILE A 228 -9.45 3.49 -0.20
N ILE A 229 -9.53 3.14 -1.49
CA ILE A 229 -8.50 3.50 -2.48
C ILE A 229 -8.40 5.03 -2.58
N LEU A 230 -9.53 5.72 -2.75
CA LEU A 230 -9.59 7.17 -2.90
C LEU A 230 -9.10 7.92 -1.66
N LYS A 231 -9.44 7.47 -0.45
CA LYS A 231 -8.95 8.10 0.79
C LYS A 231 -7.42 8.03 0.87
N ASN A 232 -6.82 6.91 0.47
CA ASN A 232 -5.37 6.75 0.44
C ASN A 232 -4.71 7.54 -0.70
N LEU A 233 -5.38 7.67 -1.85
CA LEU A 233 -4.93 8.52 -2.93
C LEU A 233 -4.88 10.00 -2.50
N VAL A 234 -5.94 10.48 -1.85
CA VAL A 234 -5.98 11.85 -1.30
C VAL A 234 -4.97 12.03 -0.17
N LEU A 235 -4.73 11.02 0.67
CA LEU A 235 -3.66 11.05 1.66
C LEU A 235 -2.27 11.23 1.02
N LEU A 236 -2.02 10.58 -0.14
CA LEU A 236 -0.77 10.74 -0.87
C LEU A 236 -0.65 12.10 -1.56
N ARG A 237 -1.76 12.66 -2.04
CA ARG A 237 -1.80 14.06 -2.51
C ARG A 237 -1.48 15.04 -1.38
N TYR A 238 -2.10 14.86 -0.22
CA TYR A 238 -1.80 15.65 0.98
C TYR A 238 -0.31 15.56 1.36
N TYR A 239 0.27 14.35 1.31
CA TYR A 239 1.70 14.15 1.51
C TYR A 239 2.55 14.93 0.50
N TYR A 240 2.21 14.84 -0.80
CA TYR A 240 2.93 15.53 -1.87
C TYR A 240 2.86 17.05 -1.71
N GLU A 241 1.67 17.62 -1.52
CA GLU A 241 1.48 19.07 -1.40
C GLU A 241 2.19 19.65 -0.16
N ASN A 242 2.34 18.86 0.91
CA ASN A 242 3.10 19.23 2.10
C ASN A 242 4.59 18.88 2.03
N ALA A 243 5.10 18.34 0.92
CA ALA A 243 6.52 18.05 0.72
C ALA A 243 7.09 18.79 -0.51
N PRO A 244 7.27 20.13 -0.46
CA PRO A 244 7.64 20.94 -1.62
C PRO A 244 8.96 20.54 -2.29
N SER A 245 9.91 19.96 -1.52
CA SER A 245 11.18 19.47 -2.06
C SER A 245 11.00 18.31 -3.04
N LEU A 246 9.84 17.64 -3.04
CA LEU A 246 9.52 16.53 -3.93
C LEU A 246 8.81 16.97 -5.23
N HIS A 247 8.49 18.26 -5.42
CA HIS A 247 7.72 18.73 -6.59
C HIS A 247 8.51 18.78 -7.90
N ASN A 248 9.85 18.88 -7.81
CA ASN A 248 10.72 19.13 -8.96
C ASN A 248 11.77 18.02 -9.16
N ILE A 249 11.52 16.83 -8.62
CA ILE A 249 12.38 15.67 -8.81
C ILE A 249 11.77 14.73 -9.86
N ASP A 250 12.61 14.16 -10.72
CA ASP A 250 12.20 13.16 -11.73
C ASP A 250 12.02 11.77 -11.08
N GLN A 251 11.32 11.74 -9.95
CA GLN A 251 10.96 10.55 -9.19
C GLN A 251 9.62 10.80 -8.47
N PRO A 252 8.72 9.80 -8.40
CA PRO A 252 7.49 9.96 -7.64
C PRO A 252 7.78 10.19 -6.15
N ALA A 253 7.00 11.08 -5.54
CA ALA A 253 7.06 11.37 -4.11
C ALA A 253 6.58 10.19 -3.24
N SER A 254 5.69 9.35 -3.77
CA SER A 254 5.08 8.24 -3.05
C SER A 254 4.64 7.13 -4.01
N ILE A 255 4.28 5.97 -3.47
CA ILE A 255 3.76 4.83 -4.24
C ILE A 255 2.52 4.24 -3.57
N LEU A 256 1.48 4.04 -4.37
CA LEU A 256 0.25 3.33 -4.01
C LEU A 256 0.26 1.95 -4.65
N LEU A 257 0.31 0.90 -3.83
CA LEU A 257 0.32 -0.48 -4.26
C LEU A 257 -1.06 -1.10 -3.98
N ILE A 258 -1.80 -1.48 -5.01
CA ILE A 258 -3.17 -2.02 -4.88
C ILE A 258 -3.18 -3.47 -5.32
N ASP A 259 -3.48 -4.38 -4.40
CA ASP A 259 -3.63 -5.80 -4.72
C ASP A 259 -5.05 -6.07 -5.25
N GLU A 260 -5.19 -6.77 -6.37
CA GLU A 260 -6.50 -7.01 -7.04
C GLU A 260 -7.36 -5.73 -7.14
N MET A 261 -6.87 -4.73 -7.89
CA MET A 261 -7.53 -3.42 -8.03
C MET A 261 -8.99 -3.56 -8.52
N ASP A 262 -9.24 -4.52 -9.40
CA ASP A 262 -10.51 -4.82 -10.05
C ASP A 262 -11.53 -5.52 -9.16
N ALA A 263 -11.08 -6.13 -8.05
CA ALA A 263 -11.94 -6.90 -7.17
C ALA A 263 -13.14 -6.07 -6.67
N THR A 264 -14.33 -6.68 -6.76
CA THR A 264 -15.64 -6.12 -6.35
C THR A 264 -16.10 -4.84 -7.05
N LEU A 265 -15.29 -4.21 -7.90
CA LEU A 265 -15.63 -2.99 -8.60
C LEU A 265 -16.47 -3.27 -9.85
N HIS A 266 -17.55 -2.51 -10.05
CA HIS A 266 -18.27 -2.47 -11.32
C HIS A 266 -17.33 -1.98 -12.45
N PRO A 267 -17.40 -2.51 -13.69
CA PRO A 267 -16.48 -2.12 -14.77
C PRO A 267 -16.38 -0.61 -15.03
N ALA A 268 -17.52 0.11 -14.95
CA ALA A 268 -17.51 1.57 -15.08
C ALA A 268 -16.72 2.27 -13.97
N MET A 269 -16.74 1.74 -12.74
CA MET A 269 -15.93 2.26 -11.63
C MET A 269 -14.45 1.97 -11.84
N GLN A 270 -14.10 0.80 -12.38
CA GLN A 270 -12.71 0.45 -12.71
C GLN A 270 -12.12 1.45 -13.71
N LEU A 271 -12.85 1.80 -14.77
CA LEU A 271 -12.40 2.77 -15.77
C LEU A 271 -12.24 4.18 -15.17
N ARG A 272 -13.24 4.67 -14.44
CA ARG A 272 -13.16 5.98 -13.78
C ARG A 272 -12.00 6.04 -12.79
N LEU A 273 -11.82 4.98 -11.98
CA LEU A 273 -10.74 4.89 -11.01
C LEU A 273 -9.37 4.89 -11.72
N LEU A 274 -9.22 4.12 -12.80
CA LEU A 274 -7.99 4.11 -13.59
C LEU A 274 -7.67 5.51 -14.14
N HIS A 275 -8.65 6.23 -14.69
CA HIS A 275 -8.44 7.59 -15.17
C HIS A 275 -8.00 8.54 -14.05
N THR A 276 -8.66 8.49 -12.89
CA THR A 276 -8.24 9.28 -11.72
C THR A 276 -6.82 8.92 -11.26
N LEU A 277 -6.45 7.63 -11.27
CA LEU A 277 -5.08 7.22 -10.94
C LEU A 277 -4.06 7.77 -11.95
N ILE A 278 -4.41 7.86 -13.24
CA ILE A 278 -3.53 8.43 -14.28
C ILE A 278 -3.30 9.91 -14.02
N GLU A 279 -4.35 10.66 -13.66
CA GLU A 279 -4.25 12.09 -13.35
C GLU A 279 -3.37 12.38 -12.12
N TYR A 280 -3.31 11.45 -11.18
CA TYR A 280 -2.47 11.54 -9.97
C TYR A 280 -1.04 10.99 -10.15
N SER A 281 -0.75 10.33 -11.28
CA SER A 281 0.52 9.64 -11.53
C SER A 281 1.56 10.46 -12.30
#